data_AF-A0A348TQV7-F1
#
_entry.id   AF-A0A348TQV7-F1
#
_cell.length_a   1.000
_cell.length_b   1.000
_cell.length_c   1.000
_cell.angle_alpha   90.00
_cell.angle_beta   90.00
_cell.angle_gamma   90.00
#
_symmetry.space_group_name_H-M   'P 1'
#
loop_
_entity.id
_entity.type
_entity.pdbx_description
1 polymer ?
#
loop_
_entity_poly.entity_id
_entity_poly.type
_entity_poly.pdbx_seq_one_letter_code
_entity_poly.pdbx_strand_id
1 'polypeptide(L)' 'VAANEQIEVTHVHLNDKTIAGIRVKNKPVFSVQYHPEASAGPHDSRYLFDEFIHNMNQHKS' A
#
# COMPACT_ATOMS: atom_id res chain seq x y z
N VAL A 1 -11.83 -6.45 5.65
CA VAL A 1 -11.64 -5.35 4.68
C VAL A 1 -12.96 -4.97 4.01
N ALA A 2 -13.63 -5.87 3.27
CA ALA A 2 -14.87 -5.55 2.54
C ALA A 2 -16.05 -5.03 3.39
N ALA A 3 -16.05 -5.24 4.70
CA ALA A 3 -17.11 -4.79 5.61
C ALA A 3 -16.81 -3.47 6.33
N ASN A 4 -15.65 -2.84 6.11
CA ASN A 4 -15.29 -1.58 6.76
C ASN A 4 -15.20 -0.45 5.74
N GLU A 5 -16.15 0.48 5.80
CA GLU A 5 -16.26 1.62 4.89
C GLU A 5 -15.08 2.59 4.96
N GLN A 6 -14.27 2.55 6.02
CA GLN A 6 -13.07 3.39 6.18
C GLN A 6 -11.84 2.83 5.47
N ILE A 7 -11.92 1.63 4.89
CA ILE A 7 -10.80 0.97 4.21
C ILE A 7 -11.08 0.90 2.71
N GLU A 8 -10.10 1.28 1.90
CA GLU A 8 -10.13 1.13 0.45
C GLU A 8 -9.12 0.06 0.01
N VAL A 9 -9.54 -0.79 -0.92
CA VAL A 9 -8.64 -1.76 -1.57
C VAL A 9 -7.85 -1.02 -2.65
N THR A 10 -6.52 -1.11 -2.59
CA THR A 10 -5.63 -0.45 -3.56
C THR A 10 -5.07 -1.41 -4.58
N HIS A 11 -4.85 -2.67 -4.20
CA HIS A 11 -4.29 -3.70 -5.07
C HIS A 11 -5.04 -5.02 -4.89
N VAL A 12 -5.24 -5.72 -6.00
CA VAL A 12 -5.85 -7.06 -6.05
C VAL A 12 -4.91 -7.97 -6.83
N HIS A 13 -4.64 -9.15 -6.29
CA HIS A 13 -3.80 -10.14 -6.95
C HIS A 13 -4.52 -10.71 -8.18
N LEU A 14 -3.84 -10.73 -9.33
CA LEU A 14 -4.50 -10.99 -10.62
C LEU A 14 -4.99 -12.43 -10.77
N ASN A 15 -4.28 -13.39 -10.19
CA ASN A 15 -4.56 -14.82 -10.38
C ASN A 15 -5.73 -15.33 -9.53
N ASP A 16 -5.81 -14.94 -8.27
CA ASP A 16 -6.76 -15.48 -7.28
C ASP A 16 -7.74 -14.44 -6.73
N LYS A 17 -7.61 -13.18 -7.16
CA LYS A 17 -8.44 -12.04 -6.72
C LYS A 17 -8.38 -11.75 -5.22
N THR A 18 -7.32 -12.21 -4.55
CA THR A 18 -7.06 -11.84 -3.15
C THR A 18 -6.64 -10.37 -3.03
N ILE A 19 -6.86 -9.77 -1.86
CA ILE A 19 -6.48 -8.38 -1.60
C ILE A 19 -4.97 -8.32 -1.39
N ALA A 20 -4.29 -7.48 -2.17
CA ALA A 20 -2.83 -7.31 -2.12
C ALA A 20 -2.40 -5.95 -1.53
N GLY A 21 -3.33 -5.03 -1.30
CA GLY A 21 -3.04 -3.74 -0.68
C GLY A 21 -4.29 -3.01 -0.23
N ILE A 22 -4.14 -2.23 0.84
CA ILE A 22 -5.21 -1.43 1.46
C ILE A 22 -4.72 -0.04 1.86
N ARG A 23 -5.66 0.90 1.96
CA ARG A 23 -5.43 2.23 2.58
C ARG A 23 -6.60 2.63 3.47
N VAL A 24 -6.32 3.48 4.44
CA VAL A 24 -7.34 4.07 5.31
C VAL A 24 -7.80 5.40 4.72
N LYS A 25 -9.11 5.60 4.59
CA LYS A 25 -9.68 6.87 4.12
C LYS A 25 -9.28 8.01 5.06
N ASN A 26 -8.95 9.16 4.46
CA ASN A 26 -8.63 10.41 5.16
C ASN A 26 -7.44 10.30 6.15
N LYS A 27 -6.58 9.29 6.00
CA LYS A 27 -5.35 9.12 6.80
C LYS A 27 -4.18 8.71 5.89
N PRO A 28 -2.94 9.16 6.18
CA PRO A 28 -1.75 8.78 5.41
C PRO A 28 -1.26 7.38 5.80
N VAL A 29 -2.15 6.38 5.77
CA VAL A 29 -1.89 5.01 6.25
C VAL A 29 -2.27 4.02 5.15
N PHE A 30 -1.31 3.20 4.76
CA PHE A 30 -1.50 2.13 3.77
C PHE A 30 -0.65 0.90 4.14
N SER A 31 -0.98 -0.24 3.54
CA SER A 31 -0.15 -1.44 3.59
C SER A 31 -0.30 -2.28 2.32
N VAL A 32 0.70 -3.11 2.05
CA VAL A 32 0.72 -4.08 0.95
C VAL A 32 1.05 -5.47 1.48
N GLN A 33 0.57 -6.50 0.79
CA GLN A 33 0.78 -7.90 1.15
C GLN A 33 2.10 -8.47 0.59
N TYR A 34 2.59 -7.90 -0.50
CA TYR A 34 3.84 -8.31 -1.16
C TYR A 34 5.05 -7.50 -0.65
N HIS A 35 6.24 -7.85 -1.13
CA HIS A 35 7.52 -7.27 -0.75
C HIS A 35 7.92 -6.13 -1.71
N PRO A 36 7.67 -4.84 -1.37
CA PRO A 36 7.99 -3.73 -2.26
C PRO A 36 9.49 -3.48 -2.44
N GLU A 37 10.33 -3.93 -1.51
CA GLU A 37 11.78 -3.78 -1.53
C GLU A 37 12.42 -4.52 -2.71
N ALA A 38 11.83 -5.66 -3.06
CA ALA A 38 12.35 -6.70 -3.96
C ALA A 38 13.75 -7.21 -3.55
N SER A 39 13.93 -8.54 -3.44
CA SER A 39 15.25 -9.20 -3.27
C SER A 39 15.11 -10.74 -3.23
N ALA A 40 15.01 -11.49 -4.34
CA ALA A 40 14.94 -11.14 -5.76
C ALA A 40 13.52 -10.71 -6.20
N GLY A 41 13.39 -10.13 -7.40
CA GLY A 41 12.08 -9.75 -7.97
C GLY A 41 12.11 -8.43 -8.74
N PRO A 42 11.00 -8.07 -9.41
CA PRO A 42 10.87 -6.80 -10.14
C PRO A 42 10.81 -5.60 -9.19
N HIS A 43 11.18 -4.42 -9.68
CA HIS A 43 11.23 -3.18 -8.89
C HIS A 43 9.98 -2.31 -9.02
N ASP A 44 8.90 -2.86 -9.59
CA ASP A 44 7.69 -2.14 -9.98
C ASP A 44 6.94 -1.49 -8.80
N SER A 45 7.17 -1.98 -7.58
CA SER A 45 6.52 -1.54 -6.35
C SER A 45 7.34 -0.59 -5.48
N ARG A 46 8.53 -0.16 -5.91
CA ARG A 46 9.41 0.69 -5.09
C ARG A 46 8.84 2.08 -4.79
N TYR A 47 7.93 2.58 -5.61
CA TYR A 47 7.25 3.87 -5.40
C TYR A 47 6.50 3.96 -4.06
N LEU A 48 6.14 2.81 -3.45
CA LEU A 48 5.51 2.78 -2.13
C LEU A 48 6.42 3.32 -1.02
N PHE A 49 7.74 3.19 -1.18
CA PHE A 49 8.69 3.85 -0.27
C PHE A 49 8.66 5.36 -0.44
N ASP A 50 8.59 5.87 -1.68
CA ASP A 50 8.49 7.31 -1.93
C ASP A 50 7.19 7.88 -1.35
N GLU A 51 6.07 7.18 -1.48
CA GLU A 51 4.79 7.56 -0.84
C GLU A 51 4.92 7.58 0.69
N PHE A 52 5.58 6.59 1.29
CA PHE A 52 5.82 6.55 2.73
C PHE A 52 6.71 7.73 3.21
N ILE A 53 7.81 8.01 2.51
CA ILE A 53 8.68 9.16 2.81
C ILE A 53 7.92 10.49 2.66
N HIS A 54 7.12 10.63 1.59
CA HIS A 54 6.29 11.80 1.38
C HIS A 54 5.34 12.02 2.56
N ASN A 55 4.63 10.98 2.98
CA ASN A 55 3.72 11.02 4.13
C ASN A 55 4.43 11.44 5.42
N MET A 56 5.64 10.90 5.68
CA MET A 56 6.43 11.33 6.83
C MET A 56 6.80 12.81 6.77
N ASN A 57 7.26 13.29 5.61
CA ASN A 57 7.69 14.70 5.47
C ASN A 57 6.53 15.68 5.64
N GLN A 58 5.30 15.33 5.23
CA GLN A 58 4.12 16.18 5.42
C GLN A 58 3.67 16.27 6.89
N HIS A 59 4.12 15.35 7.75
CA HIS A 59 3.73 15.27 9.16
C HIS A 59 4.91 15.48 10.12
N LYS A 60 6.06 15.97 9.61
CA LYS A 60 7.15 16.44 10.46
C LYS A 60 6.78 17.80 11.05
N SER A 61 6.81 17.89 12.38
CA SER A 61 6.65 19.11 13.16
C SER A 61 7.76 20.12 12.91
#